data_AF-A0A968LC89-F1
#
_entry.id   AF-A0A968LC89-F1
#
_cell.length_a   1.000
_cell.length_b   1.000
_cell.length_c   1.000
_cell.angle_alpha   90.00
_cell.angle_beta   90.00
_cell.angle_gamma   90.00
#
_symmetry.space_group_name_H-M   'P 1'
#
loop_
_entity.id
_entity.type
_entity.pdbx_description
1 polymer ?
#
loop_
_entity_poly.entity_id
_entity_poly.type
_entity_poly.pdbx_seq_one_letter_code
_entity_poly.pdbx_strand_id
1 'polypeptide(L)' 'MEGIKRCSNAQSLFGIHQIPSDNQIRNLLDQVAPEQVFGIFKQGLRLLEQQGH' A
#
# COMPACT_ATOMS: atom_id res chain seq x y z
N MET A 1 -29.72 -23.32 -9.45
CA MET A 1 -28.44 -23.26 -8.72
C MET A 1 -27.85 -21.89 -9.00
N GLU A 2 -28.23 -20.89 -8.21
CA GLU A 2 -27.69 -19.54 -8.35
C GLU A 2 -26.26 -19.55 -7.78
N GLY A 3 -25.27 -19.51 -8.67
CA GLY A 3 -23.88 -19.42 -8.27
C GLY A 3 -23.66 -18.12 -7.50
N ILE A 4 -23.06 -18.20 -6.31
CA ILE A 4 -22.67 -17.03 -5.53
C ILE A 4 -21.82 -16.14 -6.44
N LYS A 5 -22.36 -15.00 -6.84
CA LYS A 5 -21.63 -13.99 -7.61
C LYS A 5 -20.52 -13.49 -6.70
N ARG A 6 -19.30 -14.00 -6.86
CA ARG A 6 -18.14 -13.55 -6.08
C ARG A 6 -17.92 -12.07 -6.39
N CYS A 7 -18.32 -11.21 -5.47
CA CYS A 7 -17.97 -9.80 -5.50
C CYS A 7 -16.45 -9.67 -5.38
N SER A 8 -15.86 -8.68 -6.05
CA SER A 8 -14.44 -8.38 -5.96
C SER A 8 -14.04 -8.20 -4.49
N ASN A 9 -12.96 -8.83 -4.02
CA ASN A 9 -12.46 -8.62 -2.66
C ASN A 9 -12.11 -7.15 -2.42
N ALA A 10 -11.63 -6.43 -3.44
CA ALA A 10 -11.40 -5.00 -3.40
C ALA A 10 -12.68 -4.23 -3.05
N GLN A 11 -13.80 -4.64 -3.64
CA GLN A 11 -15.10 -4.04 -3.38
C GLN A 11 -15.66 -4.48 -2.01
N SER A 12 -15.65 -5.78 -1.70
CA SER A 12 -16.30 -6.35 -0.52
C SER A 12 -15.55 -6.07 0.78
N LEU A 13 -14.22 -6.09 0.77
CA LEU A 13 -13.39 -5.91 1.97
C LEU A 13 -13.00 -4.44 2.17
N PHE A 14 -12.82 -3.69 1.07
CA PHE A 14 -12.23 -2.35 1.11
C PHE A 14 -13.13 -1.25 0.52
N GLY A 15 -14.35 -1.58 0.06
CA GLY A 15 -15.28 -0.60 -0.49
C GLY A 15 -14.80 0.08 -1.79
N ILE A 16 -13.89 -0.56 -2.52
CA ILE A 16 -13.30 0.02 -3.73
C ILE A 16 -14.31 -0.02 -4.87
N HIS A 17 -14.75 1.15 -5.33
CA HIS A 17 -15.66 1.32 -6.48
C HIS A 17 -14.94 1.79 -7.76
N GLN A 18 -13.77 2.40 -7.62
CA GLN A 18 -12.90 2.85 -8.72
C GLN A 18 -11.48 2.36 -8.45
N ILE A 19 -10.74 2.00 -9.49
CA ILE A 19 -9.36 1.51 -9.34
C ILE A 19 -8.52 2.65 -8.73
N PRO A 20 -7.95 2.46 -7.52
CA PRO A 20 -7.12 3.47 -6.89
C PRO A 20 -5.75 3.54 -7.58
N SER A 21 -5.12 4.70 -7.51
CA SER A 21 -3.69 4.83 -7.79
C SER A 21 -2.83 4.15 -6.72
N ASP A 22 -1.55 3.94 -7.02
CA ASP A 22 -0.55 3.40 -6.09
C ASP A 22 -0.49 4.17 -4.76
N ASN A 23 -0.60 5.50 -4.79
CA ASN A 23 -0.62 6.30 -3.57
C ASN A 23 -1.93 6.14 -2.78
N GLN A 24 -3.05 5.94 -3.47
CA GLN A 24 -4.36 5.78 -2.83
C GLN A 24 -4.53 4.40 -2.20
N ILE A 25 -3.94 3.35 -2.76
CA ILE A 25 -4.04 2.00 -2.18
C ILE A 25 -3.33 1.91 -0.82
N ARG A 26 -2.27 2.70 -0.60
CA ARG A 26 -1.59 2.80 0.70
C ARG A 26 -2.52 3.26 1.82
N ASN A 27 -3.46 4.18 1.55
CA ASN A 27 -4.45 4.61 2.53
C ASN A 27 -5.41 3.49 2.97
N LEU A 28 -5.53 2.42 2.17
CA LEU A 28 -6.42 1.30 2.44
C LEU A 28 -5.69 0.13 3.11
N LEU A 29 -4.41 -0.06 2.80
CA LEU A 29 -3.64 -1.25 3.22
C LEU A 29 -2.62 -0.96 4.32
N ASP A 30 -2.06 0.25 4.38
CA ASP A 30 -1.01 0.58 5.35
C ASP A 30 -1.66 0.98 6.68
N GLN A 31 -1.32 0.24 7.73
CA GLN A 31 -1.76 0.55 9.10
C GLN A 31 -1.02 1.76 9.69
N VAL A 32 0.08 2.15 9.06
CA VAL A 32 1.02 3.15 9.57
C VAL A 32 1.12 4.28 8.56
N ALA A 33 0.93 5.51 9.05
CA ALA A 33 0.99 6.70 8.21
C ALA A 33 2.43 6.90 7.66
N PRO A 34 2.59 7.39 6.41
CA PRO A 34 3.90 7.56 5.77
C PRO A 34 4.90 8.36 6.61
N GLU A 35 4.42 9.34 7.38
CA GLU A 35 5.24 10.20 8.24
C GLU A 35 6.00 9.41 9.31
N GLN A 36 5.46 8.26 9.73
CA GLN A 36 6.08 7.41 10.75
C GLN A 36 7.26 6.59 10.19
N VAL A 37 7.33 6.41 8.87
CA VAL A 37 8.38 5.60 8.19
C VAL A 37 9.27 6.42 7.25
N PHE A 38 8.94 7.69 7.02
CA PHE A 38 9.61 8.58 6.05
C PHE A 38 11.12 8.77 6.27
N GLY A 39 11.60 8.51 7.49
CA GLY A 39 13.02 8.57 7.86
C GLY A 39 13.81 7.31 7.52
N ILE A 40 13.18 6.13 7.56
CA ILE A 40 13.88 4.83 7.49
C ILE A 40 14.45 4.60 6.09
N PHE A 41 13.67 4.88 5.05
CA PHE A 41 14.16 4.76 3.68
C PHE A 41 15.40 5.63 3.44
N LYS A 42 15.36 6.90 3.87
CA LYS A 42 16.49 7.82 3.72
C LYS A 42 17.73 7.37 4.51
N GLN A 43 17.54 6.77 5.69
CA GLN A 43 18.64 6.24 6.49
C GLN A 43 19.28 5.03 5.80
N GLY A 44 18.46 4.08 5.31
CA GLY A 44 18.95 2.92 4.57
C GLY A 44 19.67 3.32 3.28
N LEU A 45 19.12 4.26 2.52
CA LEU A 45 19.76 4.78 1.30
C LEU A 45 21.13 5.39 1.62
N ARG A 46 21.22 6.26 2.63
CA ARG A 46 22.50 6.84 3.04
C ARG A 46 23.52 5.78 3.48
N LEU A 47 23.08 4.73 4.17
CA LEU A 47 23.96 3.63 4.54
C LEU A 47 24.52 2.92 3.29
N LEU A 48 23.67 2.65 2.30
CA LEU A 48 24.08 2.05 1.03
C LEU A 48 25.06 2.95 0.26
N GLU A 49 24.77 4.25 0.16
CA GLU A 49 25.66 5.24 -0.48
C GLU A 49 27.02 5.32 0.23
N GLN A 50 27.05 5.30 1.57
CA GLN A 50 28.28 5.31 2.36
C GLN A 50 29.10 4.02 2.21
N GLN A 51 28.46 2.90 1.92
CA GLN A 51 29.10 1.61 1.72
C GLN A 51 29.64 1.42 0.29
N GLY A 52 29.45 2.39 -0.61
CA GLY A 52 30.15 2.46 -1.89
C GLY A 52 29.53 1.61 -3.00
N HIS A 53 28.25 1.81 -3.26
CA HIS A 53 27.63 1.48 -4.56
C HIS A 53 27.39 2.75 -5.37
#